data_AF-A0A1Y2LRF6-F1
#
_entry.id   AF-A0A1Y2LRF6-F1
#
_cell.length_a   1.000
_cell.length_b   1.000
_cell.length_c   1.000
_cell.angle_alpha   90.00
_cell.angle_beta   90.00
_cell.angle_gamma   90.00
#
_symmetry.space_group_name_H-M   'P 1'
#
loop_
_entity.id
_entity.type
_entity.pdbx_description
1 polymer ?
#
loop_
_entity_poly.entity_id
_entity_poly.type
_entity_poly.pdbx_seq_one_letter_code
_entity_poly.pdbx_strand_id
1 'polypeptide(L)'
;MADLSRVESMQYPAGHLAHLTENQQAQLNAFEKLAQEQGYYTPATDTAEASHDDETMLRFLRARRFVPQEAFKQFKDTEDWRKDQNIDDLFEIIEVEEYEQTRQLVPAPFFCAHAAPAPAP
;
A
#
# COMPACT_ATOMS: atom_id res chain seq x y z
N MET A 1 8.55 9.38 -37.09
CA MET A 1 7.90 8.29 -36.35
C MET A 1 8.49 8.30 -34.95
N ALA A 2 7.67 8.32 -33.90
CA ALA A 2 8.18 8.28 -32.54
C ALA A 2 8.77 6.89 -32.27
N ASP A 3 10.04 6.85 -31.85
CA ASP A 3 10.72 5.63 -31.45
C ASP A 3 10.13 5.15 -30.12
N LEU A 4 9.35 4.08 -30.17
CA LEU A 4 8.77 3.46 -28.98
C LEU A 4 9.75 2.43 -28.46
N SER A 5 10.61 2.83 -27.51
CA SER A 5 11.51 1.91 -26.83
C SER A 5 10.73 1.07 -25.80
N ARG A 6 10.99 -0.25 -25.82
CA ARG A 6 10.51 -1.17 -24.78
C ARG A 6 11.23 -0.82 -23.48
N VAL A 7 10.51 -0.15 -22.58
CA VAL A 7 10.96 -0.01 -21.19
C VAL A 7 10.79 -1.37 -20.52
N GLU A 8 11.86 -1.91 -19.94
CA GLU A 8 11.75 -3.12 -19.13
C GLU A 8 10.81 -2.83 -17.96
N SER A 9 9.64 -3.49 -17.98
CA SER A 9 8.69 -3.48 -16.87
C SER A 9 9.44 -3.95 -15.63
N MET A 10 9.49 -3.12 -14.58
CA MET A 10 10.14 -3.42 -13.29
C MET A 10 9.95 -4.90 -12.94
N GLN A 11 11.00 -5.69 -13.13
CA GLN A 11 10.95 -7.13 -12.96
C GLN A 11 11.08 -7.42 -11.46
N TYR A 12 10.08 -8.09 -10.89
CA TYR A 12 10.16 -8.54 -9.50
C TYR A 12 11.43 -9.40 -9.32
N PRO A 13 12.28 -9.15 -8.30
CA PRO A 13 12.07 -8.35 -7.09
C PRO A 13 12.75 -6.95 -7.07
N ALA A 14 13.10 -6.34 -8.20
CA ALA A 14 13.79 -5.04 -8.21
C ALA A 14 13.00 -3.94 -7.45
N GLY A 15 13.69 -3.16 -6.61
CA GLY A 15 13.04 -2.09 -5.82
C GLY A 15 12.21 -2.59 -4.64
N HIS A 16 12.43 -3.83 -4.20
CA HIS A 16 11.86 -4.40 -2.98
C HIS A 16 12.90 -4.45 -1.87
N LEU A 17 12.44 -4.68 -0.64
CA LEU A 17 13.30 -4.84 0.53
C LEU A 17 14.41 -5.86 0.24
N ALA A 18 15.63 -5.54 0.69
CA ALA A 18 16.88 -6.26 0.38
C ALA A 18 17.34 -6.30 -1.10
N HIS A 19 16.61 -5.67 -2.04
CA HIS A 19 16.95 -5.59 -3.47
C HIS A 19 16.94 -4.14 -3.97
N LEU A 20 17.49 -3.24 -3.15
CA LEU A 20 17.60 -1.81 -3.41
C LEU A 20 19.00 -1.48 -3.93
N THR A 21 19.06 -0.64 -4.96
CA THR A 21 20.31 0.03 -5.34
C THR A 21 20.65 1.12 -4.32
N GLU A 22 21.93 1.54 -4.25
CA GLU A 22 22.36 2.61 -3.34
C GLU A 22 21.55 3.90 -3.51
N ASN A 23 21.19 4.24 -4.74
CA ASN A 23 20.36 5.41 -5.05
C ASN A 23 18.93 5.25 -4.48
N GLN A 24 18.31 4.09 -4.67
CA GLN A 24 16.98 3.81 -4.12
C GLN A 24 16.99 3.81 -2.58
N GLN A 25 18.05 3.32 -1.96
CA GLN A 25 18.22 3.41 -0.51
C GLN A 25 18.35 4.86 -0.05
N ALA A 26 19.12 5.70 -0.76
CA ALA A 26 19.21 7.11 -0.44
C ALA A 26 17.86 7.84 -0.59
N GLN A 27 17.07 7.46 -1.60
CA GLN A 27 15.72 7.99 -1.80
C GLN A 27 14.74 7.55 -0.70
N LEU A 28 14.87 6.31 -0.22
CA LEU A 28 14.11 5.81 0.94
C LEU A 28 14.43 6.63 2.20
N ASN A 29 15.71 6.77 2.53
CA ASN A 29 16.14 7.54 3.70
C ASN A 29 15.69 9.02 3.62
N ALA A 30 15.74 9.63 2.42
CA ALA A 30 15.26 10.98 2.20
C ALA A 30 13.75 11.10 2.39
N PHE A 31 12.99 10.10 1.93
CA PHE A 31 11.55 10.05 2.09
C PHE A 31 11.13 9.88 3.55
N GLU A 32 11.75 8.96 4.29
CA GLU A 32 11.51 8.76 5.73
C GLU A 32 11.78 10.04 6.52
N LYS A 33 12.89 10.72 6.22
CA LYS A 33 13.23 12.00 6.85
C LYS A 33 12.17 13.07 6.57
N LEU A 34 11.71 13.18 5.33
CA LEU A 34 10.63 14.12 4.97
C LEU A 34 9.33 13.79 5.70
N ALA A 35 8.97 12.52 5.81
CA ALA A 35 7.78 12.09 6.53
C ALA A 35 7.90 12.36 8.03
N GLN A 36 9.08 12.19 8.61
CA GLN A 36 9.37 12.50 10.00
C GLN A 36 9.31 14.00 10.29
N GLU A 37 9.92 14.83 9.44
CA GLU A 37 9.89 16.30 9.56
C GLU A 37 8.46 16.85 9.52
N GLN A 38 7.58 16.20 8.77
CA GLN A 38 6.17 16.57 8.63
C GLN A 38 5.27 15.95 9.70
N GLY A 39 5.82 15.09 10.57
CA GLY A 39 5.09 14.44 11.66
C GLY A 39 4.17 13.28 11.23
N TYR A 40 4.34 12.77 10.00
CA TYR A 40 3.58 11.63 9.47
C TYR A 40 4.31 10.29 9.63
N TYR A 41 5.56 10.29 10.12
CA TYR A 41 6.33 9.09 10.37
C TYR A 41 7.10 9.19 11.68
N THR A 42 6.96 8.18 12.54
CA THR A 42 7.82 7.97 13.71
C THR A 42 8.78 6.81 13.42
N PRO A 43 10.11 7.06 13.46
CA PRO A 43 11.09 6.00 13.24
C PRO A 43 11.06 4.99 14.38
N ALA A 44 11.52 3.77 14.11
CA ALA A 44 11.71 2.75 15.13
C ALA A 44 12.68 3.26 16.20
N THR A 45 12.33 3.02 17.46
CA THR A 45 13.19 3.28 18.64
C THR A 45 13.42 1.97 19.38
N ASP A 46 14.38 1.94 20.30
CA ASP A 46 14.71 0.73 21.08
C ASP A 46 13.51 0.13 21.85
N THR A 47 12.44 0.90 22.02
CA THR A 47 11.22 0.54 22.76
C THR A 47 9.94 0.51 21.93
N ALA A 48 9.96 0.91 20.65
CA ALA A 48 8.77 0.96 19.81
C ALA A 48 9.09 0.73 18.33
N GLU A 49 8.27 -0.08 17.67
CA GLU A 49 8.35 -0.29 16.22
C GLU A 49 8.05 1.01 15.46
N ALA A 50 8.57 1.12 14.23
CA ALA A 50 8.27 2.27 13.38
C ALA A 50 6.76 2.34 13.12
N SER A 51 6.23 3.57 12.97
CA SER A 51 4.82 3.76 12.60
C SER A 51 4.43 3.03 11.31
N HIS A 52 5.38 2.84 10.40
CA HIS A 52 5.21 2.12 9.16
C HIS A 52 6.50 1.38 8.81
N ASP A 53 6.37 0.17 8.27
CA ASP A 53 7.51 -0.60 7.81
C ASP A 53 8.16 0.01 6.55
N ASP A 54 9.46 -0.22 6.38
CA ASP A 54 10.20 0.13 5.17
C ASP A 54 9.52 -0.41 3.90
N GLU A 55 8.85 -1.58 3.98
CA GLU A 55 8.11 -2.12 2.84
C GLU A 55 6.94 -1.23 2.44
N THR A 56 6.22 -0.69 3.42
CA THR A 56 5.12 0.25 3.20
C THR A 56 5.66 1.53 2.56
N MET A 57 6.77 2.06 3.08
CA MET A 57 7.42 3.25 2.53
C MET A 57 7.88 3.04 1.08
N LEU A 58 8.47 1.87 0.78
CA LEU A 58 8.90 1.49 -0.56
C LEU A 58 7.72 1.35 -1.54
N ARG A 59 6.52 0.97 -1.10
CA ARG A 59 5.33 0.91 -1.98
C ARG A 59 4.99 2.29 -2.54
N PHE A 60 5.02 3.33 -1.71
CA PHE A 60 4.78 4.71 -2.15
C PHE A 60 5.89 5.22 -3.08
N LEU A 61 7.14 4.92 -2.76
CA LEU A 61 8.28 5.28 -3.63
C LEU A 61 8.17 4.60 -5.00
N ARG A 62 7.89 3.29 -5.06
CA ARG A 62 7.71 2.59 -6.34
C ARG A 62 6.59 3.20 -7.17
N ALA A 63 5.46 3.56 -6.55
CA ALA A 63 4.33 4.19 -7.22
C ALA A 63 4.65 5.56 -7.82
N ARG A 64 5.71 6.23 -7.36
CA ARG A 64 6.18 7.54 -7.84
C ARG A 64 7.61 7.49 -8.38
N ARG A 65 8.05 6.34 -8.90
CA ARG A 65 9.36 6.17 -9.55
C ARG A 65 10.53 6.64 -8.66
N PHE A 66 10.41 6.42 -7.35
CA PHE A 66 11.32 6.84 -6.30
C PHE A 66 11.57 8.35 -6.20
N VAL A 67 10.58 9.19 -6.53
CA VAL A 67 10.63 10.64 -6.27
C VAL A 67 10.11 10.91 -4.84
N PRO A 68 10.96 11.27 -3.85
CA PRO A 68 10.55 11.34 -2.44
C PRO A 68 9.44 12.36 -2.16
N GLN A 69 9.46 13.51 -2.84
CA GLN A 69 8.47 14.58 -2.66
C GLN A 69 7.08 14.16 -3.16
N GLU A 70 7.01 13.51 -4.33
CA GLU A 70 5.74 13.03 -4.88
C GLU A 70 5.20 11.84 -4.10
N ALA A 71 6.10 10.95 -3.65
CA ALA A 71 5.75 9.84 -2.77
C ALA A 71 5.18 10.36 -1.44
N PHE A 72 5.79 11.38 -0.86
CA PHE A 72 5.30 12.02 0.36
C PHE A 72 3.92 12.64 0.19
N LYS A 73 3.67 13.35 -0.92
CA LYS A 73 2.33 13.87 -1.20
C LYS A 73 1.29 12.75 -1.22
N GLN A 74 1.57 11.66 -1.94
CA GLN A 74 0.65 10.52 -2.01
C GLN A 74 0.44 9.86 -0.64
N PHE A 75 1.51 9.69 0.13
CA PHE A 75 1.46 9.11 1.46
C PHE A 75 0.62 9.97 2.41
N LYS A 76 0.89 11.29 2.47
CA LYS A 76 0.11 12.25 3.24
C LYS A 76 -1.37 12.19 2.88
N ASP A 77 -1.70 12.32 1.60
CA ASP A 77 -3.10 12.32 1.14
C ASP A 77 -3.82 11.01 1.52
N THR A 78 -3.09 9.89 1.54
CA THR A 78 -3.62 8.57 1.95
C THR A 78 -3.87 8.50 3.45
N GLU A 79 -2.93 8.97 4.27
CA GLU A 79 -3.05 8.98 5.73
C GLU A 79 -4.12 9.97 6.22
N ASP A 80 -4.23 11.13 5.58
CA ASP A 80 -5.30 12.10 5.86
C ASP A 80 -6.67 11.48 5.51
N TRP A 81 -6.79 10.82 4.35
CA TRP A 81 -8.03 10.10 3.98
C TRP A 81 -8.38 8.97 4.95
N ARG A 82 -7.40 8.21 5.45
CA ARG A 82 -7.61 7.14 6.42
C ARG A 82 -8.21 7.66 7.72
N LYS A 83 -7.70 8.79 8.21
CA LYS A 83 -8.23 9.48 9.39
C LYS A 83 -9.63 10.02 9.13
N ASP A 84 -9.84 10.69 8.00
CA ASP A 84 -11.15 11.27 7.65
C ASP A 84 -12.25 10.22 7.50
N GLN A 85 -11.90 9.01 7.05
CA GLN A 85 -12.85 7.91 6.90
C GLN A 85 -12.90 6.97 8.12
N ASN A 86 -12.12 7.24 9.17
CA ASN A 86 -11.96 6.38 10.35
C ASN A 86 -11.73 4.91 9.96
N ILE A 87 -10.81 4.66 9.02
CA ILE A 87 -10.55 3.31 8.51
C ILE A 87 -10.06 2.37 9.62
N ASP A 88 -9.35 2.89 10.61
CA ASP A 88 -8.83 2.10 11.74
C ASP A 88 -9.99 1.53 12.59
N ASP A 89 -11.04 2.32 12.80
CA ASP A 89 -12.21 1.92 13.58
C ASP A 89 -13.21 1.09 12.75
N LEU A 90 -13.10 1.11 11.42
CA LEU A 90 -14.05 0.49 10.49
C LEU A 90 -14.30 -0.99 10.82
N PHE A 91 -13.26 -1.72 11.24
CA PHE A 91 -13.39 -3.14 11.60
C PHE A 91 -14.18 -3.37 12.88
N GLU A 92 -14.23 -2.40 13.79
CA GLU A 92 -14.99 -2.49 15.04
C GLU A 92 -16.47 -2.12 14.85
N ILE A 93 -16.75 -1.21 13.92
CA ILE A 93 -18.09 -0.66 13.69
C ILE A 93 -18.88 -1.37 12.57
N ILE A 94 -18.22 -2.12 11.68
CA ILE A 94 -18.91 -2.74 10.55
C ILE A 94 -19.87 -3.84 11.02
N GLU A 95 -21.15 -3.69 10.66
CA GLU A 95 -22.16 -4.70 10.95
C GLU A 95 -22.05 -5.85 9.94
N VAL A 96 -21.68 -7.03 10.44
CA VAL A 96 -21.42 -8.21 9.60
C VAL A 96 -22.65 -8.64 8.80
N GLU A 97 -23.85 -8.48 9.38
CA GLU A 97 -25.10 -8.86 8.71
C GLU A 97 -25.41 -7.94 7.51
N GLU A 98 -25.25 -6.63 7.66
CA GLU A 98 -25.39 -5.67 6.57
C GLU A 98 -24.34 -5.93 5.48
N TYR A 99 -23.09 -6.19 5.86
CA TYR A 99 -22.04 -6.57 4.93
C TYR A 99 -22.40 -7.83 4.11
N GLU A 100 -22.89 -8.90 4.74
CA GLU A 100 -23.31 -10.11 4.03
C GLU A 100 -24.53 -9.89 3.12
N GLN A 101 -25.47 -9.01 3.49
CA GLN A 101 -26.59 -8.63 2.63
C GLN A 101 -26.12 -7.89 1.37
N THR A 102 -25.17 -6.95 1.49
CA THR A 102 -24.63 -6.22 0.32
C THR A 102 -23.89 -7.13 -0.66
N ARG A 103 -23.23 -8.19 -0.17
CA ARG A 103 -22.52 -9.17 -1.02
C ARG A 103 -23.44 -10.00 -1.91
N GLN A 104 -24.72 -10.12 -1.56
CA GLN A 104 -25.70 -10.83 -2.39
C GLN A 104 -26.13 -10.00 -3.61
N LEU A 105 -25.99 -8.68 -3.53
CA LEU A 105 -26.42 -7.74 -4.58
C LEU A 105 -25.37 -7.52 -5.67
N VAL A 106 -24.09 -7.69 -5.33
CA VAL A 106 -22.98 -7.54 -6.27
C VAL A 106 -22.24 -8.87 -6.39
N PRO A 107 -22.38 -9.61 -7.51
CA PRO A 107 -21.65 -10.86 -7.69
C PRO A 107 -20.15 -10.57 -7.71
N ALA A 108 -19.44 -10.99 -6.65
CA ALA A 108 -18.00 -10.88 -6.59
C ALA A 108 -17.37 -11.96 -7.51
N PRO A 109 -16.68 -11.58 -8.61
CA PRO A 109 -16.24 -12.54 -9.63
C PRO A 109 -15.13 -13.49 -9.14
N PHE A 110 -14.49 -13.23 -8.00
CA PHE A 110 -13.30 -13.99 -7.58
C PHE A 110 -13.50 -14.94 -6.39
N PHE A 111 -14.59 -14.83 -5.62
CA PHE A 111 -14.74 -15.60 -4.37
C PHE A 111 -15.93 -16.57 -4.32
N CYS A 112 -16.86 -16.53 -5.29
CA CYS A 112 -18.08 -17.34 -5.25
C CYS A 112 -18.04 -18.65 -6.08
N ALA A 113 -16.92 -18.95 -6.75
CA ALA A 113 -16.85 -20.08 -7.69
C ALA A 113 -16.59 -21.47 -7.06
N HIS A 114 -16.52 -21.60 -5.72
CA HIS A 114 -16.16 -22.88 -5.07
C HIS A 114 -17.15 -23.41 -4.02
N ALA A 115 -18.35 -22.84 -3.91
CA ALA A 115 -19.35 -23.28 -2.94
C ALA A 115 -20.67 -23.72 -3.59
N ALA A 116 -20.63 -24.35 -4.76
CA ALA A 116 -21.74 -25.16 -5.22
C ALA A 116 -21.53 -26.60 -4.71
N PRO A 117 -22.33 -27.13 -3.77
CA PRO A 117 -22.27 -28.54 -3.43
C PRO A 117 -22.62 -29.36 -4.68
N ALA A 118 -21.73 -30.27 -5.07
CA ALA A 118 -21.97 -31.18 -6.18
C ALA A 118 -23.27 -31.97 -5.93
N PRO A 119 -24.13 -32.16 -6.96
CA PRO A 119 -25.29 -33.02 -6.81
C PRO A 119 -24.81 -34.45 -6.51
N ALA A 120 -25.29 -35.00 -5.40
CA ALA A 120 -25.04 -36.39 -5.01
C ALA A 120 -25.62 -37.36 -6.07
N PRO A 121 -25.01 -38.55 -6.24
CA PRO A 121 -25.37 -39.51 -7.29
C PRO A 121 -26.76 -40.14 -7.12
#